data_AF-L0JHI0-F1
#
_entry.id   AF-L0JHI0-F1
#
_cell.length_a   1.000
_cell.length_b   1.000
_cell.length_c   1.000
_cell.angle_alpha   90.00
_cell.angle_beta   90.00
_cell.angle_gamma   90.00
#
_symmetry.space_group_name_H-M   'P 1'
#
loop_
_entity.id
_entity.type
_entity.pdbx_description
1 polymer ?
#
loop_
_entity_poly.entity_id
_entity_poly.type
_entity_poly.pdbx_seq_one_letter_code
_entity_poly.pdbx_strand_id
1 'polypeptide(L)' 'MQAIATKAVTCPHCGESATISLPREEVDVKVRQSVAAFGDHTTVTCSDGHTYWVYFC' A
#
# COMPACT_ATOMS: atom_id res chain seq x y z
N MET A 1 -20.38 -1.23 10.78
CA MET A 1 -19.44 -0.19 10.29
C MET A 1 -18.12 -0.90 10.02
N GLN A 2 -17.69 -1.03 8.75
CA GLN A 2 -16.36 -1.58 8.46
C GLN A 2 -15.32 -0.54 8.89
N ALA A 3 -14.44 -0.91 9.83
CA ALA A 3 -13.38 -0.03 10.30
C ALA A 3 -12.33 0.09 9.20
N ILE A 4 -12.31 1.24 8.52
CA ILE A 4 -11.24 1.58 7.61
C ILE A 4 -10.03 1.92 8.48
N ALA A 5 -9.04 1.03 8.49
CA ALA A 5 -7.78 1.26 9.18
C ALA A 5 -6.84 2.06 8.27
N THR A 6 -5.93 2.84 8.83
CA THR A 6 -4.90 3.54 8.05
C THR A 6 -3.53 3.08 8.47
N LYS A 7 -2.66 2.76 7.51
CA LYS A 7 -1.30 2.31 7.76
C LYS A 7 -0.30 3.13 6.96
N ALA A 8 0.80 3.50 7.60
CA ALA A 8 1.92 4.13 6.91
C ALA A 8 2.72 3.06 6.16
N VAL A 9 2.96 3.29 4.87
CA VAL A 9 3.80 2.46 4.00
C VAL A 9 4.91 3.33 3.43
N THR A 10 6.12 2.80 3.42
CA THR A 10 7.27 3.51 2.88
C THR A 10 7.39 3.25 1.38
N CYS A 11 7.51 4.33 0.61
CA CYS A 11 7.74 4.28 -0.81
C CYS A 11 9.09 3.57 -1.07
N PRO A 12 9.10 2.50 -1.88
CA PRO A 12 10.32 1.76 -2.14
C PRO A 12 11.26 2.48 -3.13
N HIS A 13 10.88 3.64 -3.67
CA HIS A 13 11.69 4.42 -4.61
C HIS A 13 12.43 5.58 -3.91
N CYS A 14 11.71 6.41 -3.15
CA CYS A 14 12.28 7.58 -2.48
C CYS A 14 12.38 7.46 -0.95
N GLY A 15 11.81 6.41 -0.36
CA GLY A 15 11.77 6.24 1.10
C GLY A 15 10.73 7.13 1.80
N GLU A 16 9.90 7.86 1.06
CA GLU A 16 8.83 8.69 1.62
C GLU A 16 7.71 7.84 2.21
N SER A 17 7.22 8.19 3.39
CA SER A 17 6.08 7.52 4.02
C SER A 17 4.76 8.05 3.46
N ALA A 18 3.95 7.17 2.87
CA ALA A 18 2.58 7.47 2.47
C ALA A 18 1.59 6.73 3.37
N THR A 19 0.44 7.34 3.63
CA THR A 19 -0.63 6.71 4.40
C THR A 19 -1.65 6.09 3.46
N ILE A 20 -1.94 4.81 3.64
CA ILE A 20 -2.94 4.09 2.86
C ILE A 20 -4.11 3.64 3.74
N SER A 21 -5.29 3.59 3.15
CA SER A 21 -6.47 3.00 3.76
C SER A 21 -6.48 1.49 3.53
N LEU A 22 -6.65 0.74 4.60
CA LEU A 22 -6.77 -0.70 4.63
C LEU A 22 -8.21 -1.11 4.94
N PRO A 23 -8.67 -2.22 4.37
CA PRO A 23 -10.01 -2.75 4.66
C PRO A 23 -10.13 -3.23 6.11
N ARG A 24 -9.02 -3.59 6.78
CA ARG A 24 -8.93 -4.01 8.19
C ARG A 24 -7.53 -3.70 8.74
N GLU A 25 -7.41 -3.50 10.06
CA GLU A 25 -6.15 -3.14 10.73
C GLU A 25 -5.13 -4.29 10.75
N GLU A 26 -5.61 -5.53 10.88
CA GLU A 26 -4.80 -6.74 11.03
C GLU A 26 -4.33 -7.33 9.69
N VAL A 27 -4.49 -6.61 8.57
CA VAL A 27 -4.05 -7.08 7.25
C VAL A 27 -2.55 -6.87 7.10
N ASP A 28 -1.86 -7.94 6.71
CA ASP A 28 -0.46 -7.88 6.38
C ASP A 28 -0.31 -7.14 5.04
N VAL A 29 0.53 -6.11 5.04
CA VAL A 29 0.78 -5.29 3.85
C VAL A 29 2.15 -5.62 3.29
N LYS A 30 2.20 -5.96 2.00
CA LYS A 30 3.46 -6.17 1.27
C LYS A 30 3.59 -5.12 0.19
N VAL A 31 4.57 -4.23 0.37
CA VAL A 31 4.92 -3.22 -0.62
C VAL A 31 5.79 -3.84 -1.72
N ARG A 32 5.42 -3.62 -2.97
CA ARG A 32 6.12 -4.11 -4.16
C ARG A 32 6.26 -2.98 -5.18
N GLN A 33 7.42 -2.94 -5.84
CA GLN A 33 7.70 -2.02 -6.96
C GLN A 33 7.09 -2.48 -8.30
N SER A 34 6.38 -3.60 -8.32
CA SER A 34 5.81 -4.18 -9.54
C SER A 34 4.47 -4.83 -9.25
N VAL A 35 3.57 -4.77 -10.24
CA VAL A 35 2.29 -5.46 -10.18
C VAL A 35 2.47 -6.98 -10.37
N ALA A 36 1.89 -7.78 -9.49
CA ALA A 36 1.80 -9.22 -9.61
C ALA A 36 0.57 -9.57 -10.44
N ALA A 37 0.63 -10.69 -11.15
CA ALA A 37 -0.48 -11.15 -12.00
C ALA A 37 -1.75 -11.51 -11.20
N PHE A 38 -1.62 -11.79 -9.90
CA PHE A 38 -2.71 -12.22 -9.02
C PHE A 38 -2.51 -11.65 -7.61
N GLY A 39 -3.63 -11.46 -6.89
CA GLY A 39 -3.67 -10.97 -5.52
C GLY A 39 -4.29 -9.57 -5.41
N ASP A 40 -5.13 -9.38 -4.41
CA ASP A 40 -5.72 -8.10 -4.08
C ASP A 40 -4.64 -7.11 -3.66
N HIS A 41 -4.60 -5.98 -4.36
CA HIS A 41 -3.65 -4.93 -4.09
C HIS A 41 -4.30 -3.57 -4.29
N THR A 42 -3.75 -2.58 -3.61
CA THR A 42 -4.01 -1.18 -3.89
C THR A 42 -2.81 -0.57 -4.61
N THR A 43 -3.10 0.39 -5.49
CA THR A 43 -2.06 1.18 -6.15
C THR A 43 -1.90 2.48 -5.39
N VAL A 44 -0.67 2.81 -5.03
CA VAL A 44 -0.33 3.99 -4.24
C VAL A 44 0.63 4.85 -5.05
N THR A 45 0.39 6.15 -5.05
CA THR A 45 1.31 7.12 -5.64
C THR A 45 1.84 8.01 -4.53
N CYS A 46 3.16 8.07 -4.34
CA CYS A 46 3.76 9.00 -3.37
C CYS A 46 3.70 10.44 -3.88
N SER A 47 4.04 11.40 -3.01
CA SER A 47 4.00 12.83 -3.34
C SER A 47 4.98 13.21 -4.45
N ASP A 48 6.08 12.45 -4.59
CA ASP A 48 7.05 12.57 -5.69
C ASP A 48 6.55 11.98 -7.02
N GLY A 49 5.38 11.34 -7.05
CA GLY A 49 4.80 10.75 -8.26
C GLY A 49 5.25 9.32 -8.57
N HIS A 50 5.95 8.63 -7.65
CA HIS A 50 6.25 7.21 -7.81
C HIS A 50 5.03 6.34 -7.53
N THR A 51 4.67 5.49 -8.48
CA THR A 51 3.61 4.51 -8.33
C THR A 51 4.18 3.17 -7.83
N TYR A 52 3.57 2.61 -6.80
CA TYR A 52 3.91 1.30 -6.27
C TYR A 52 2.64 0.56 -5.81
N TRP A 53 2.78 -0.76 -5.62
CA TRP A 53 1.65 -1.63 -5.31
C TRP A 53 1.77 -2.17 -3.90
N VAL A 54 0.67 -2.11 -3.15
CA VAL A 54 0.59 -2.67 -1.81
C VAL A 54 -0.40 -3.82 -1.82
N TYR A 55 0.13 -5.01 -1.61
CA TYR A 55 -0.64 -6.24 -1.54
C TYR A 55 -1.16 -6.45 -0.13
N PHE A 56 -2.38 -6.97 -0.06
CA PHE A 56 -3.03 -7.37 1.17
C PHE A 56 -2.93 -8.89 1.29
N CYS A 57 -2.29 -9.39 2.34
CA CYS A 57 -2.19 -10.81 2.66
C CYS A 57 -2.90 -11.13 3.98
#